data_AF-A0CY76-F1
#
_entry.id   AF-A0CY76-F1
#
_cell.length_a   1.000
_cell.length_b   1.000
_cell.length_c   1.000
_cell.angle_alpha   90.00
_cell.angle_beta   90.00
_cell.angle_gamma   90.00
#
_symmetry.space_group_name_H-M   'P 1'
#
loop_
_entity.id
_entity.type
_entity.pdbx_description
1 polymer ?
#
loop_
_entity_poly.entity_id
_entity_poly.type
_entity_poly.pdbx_seq_one_letter_code
_entity_poly.pdbx_strand_id
1 'polypeptide(L)'
;MTNKQTLKDQLPKIKCIEHERQIVQIGLDQNLLPSQRALCEVCGQKAIMVPISIDRAIVMIRMIQNDEDIVQDQAMVSMIDQCLNGGDRALTVKDIITIGTVLSNKFIKIGDNFIEPNLIHRNHSRIRENQIKKQHQLIGNQSIVIKESTKYEAKTGIEWIKNIIETEHSQSSFISSSFSPIIKVWSGGKFKELKHENQFVRCVTLFDEELIVCYADSSIRIWKQKDGSEWTVDQTLKEQHQGEIWSVITHFETFVTGSYDKSLKVFSKRRNNRLHQNYKCIQKVDINDCQVTCMAIHDDILGIGSRSGSLAICQFTDVWNLTQILSKHTAAIQCVAFKADQKLLATGSDDKSILLWEMKNGDQFELIQEIKDHQSYVFSLAFHPTYAAFLSGGLDNKMMLFGLDSKGRWIKFQELNKDNPITVIQFLKDNWKFYIGTSVGTIILHEIEQQQQ
;
A
#
# COMPACT_ATOMS: atom_id res chain seq x y z
N MET A 1 -51.56 -24.64 22.20
CA MET A 1 -50.68 -25.70 22.71
C MET A 1 -50.48 -26.74 21.63
N THR A 2 -49.38 -26.65 20.87
CA THR A 2 -48.72 -27.80 20.20
C THR A 2 -47.36 -27.33 19.67
N ASN A 3 -46.31 -28.00 20.16
CA ASN A 3 -44.98 -28.13 19.56
C ASN A 3 -44.03 -26.91 19.41
N LYS A 4 -43.74 -26.21 20.51
CA LYS A 4 -42.47 -25.45 20.65
C LYS A 4 -41.27 -26.34 21.06
N GLN A 5 -41.48 -27.64 21.30
CA GLN A 5 -40.48 -28.53 21.91
C GLN A 5 -39.71 -29.38 20.90
N THR A 6 -40.14 -29.47 19.63
CA THR A 6 -39.61 -30.44 18.66
C THR A 6 -38.38 -30.00 17.85
N LEU A 7 -38.00 -28.71 17.84
CA LEU A 7 -36.80 -28.24 17.14
C LEU A 7 -35.51 -28.38 17.97
N LYS A 8 -35.61 -28.38 19.31
CA LYS A 8 -34.45 -28.44 20.22
C LYS A 8 -33.81 -29.84 20.28
N ASP A 9 -34.58 -30.90 20.03
CA ASP A 9 -34.12 -32.29 20.15
C ASP A 9 -33.55 -32.88 18.84
N GLN A 10 -33.58 -32.12 17.74
CA GLN A 10 -33.06 -32.57 16.43
C GLN A 10 -31.68 -32.01 16.07
N LEU A 11 -31.13 -31.11 16.89
CA LEU A 11 -29.81 -30.51 16.62
C LEU A 11 -28.69 -31.32 17.28
N PRO A 12 -27.59 -31.64 16.56
CA PRO A 12 -26.47 -32.38 17.13
C PRO A 12 -25.83 -31.60 18.29
N LYS A 13 -25.56 -32.29 19.40
CA LYS A 13 -24.92 -31.75 20.60
C LYS A 13 -23.43 -32.05 20.56
N ILE A 14 -22.60 -31.02 20.66
CA ILE A 14 -21.13 -31.15 20.56
C ILE A 14 -20.51 -30.89 21.94
N LYS A 15 -19.47 -31.66 22.28
CA LYS A 15 -18.73 -31.55 23.54
C LYS A 15 -17.45 -30.71 23.33
N CYS A 16 -17.31 -29.61 24.05
CA CYS A 16 -16.13 -28.75 24.01
C CYS A 16 -15.13 -29.13 25.11
N ILE A 17 -13.83 -29.02 24.82
CA ILE A 17 -12.75 -29.20 25.81
C ILE A 17 -12.20 -27.82 26.15
N GLU A 18 -12.25 -27.46 27.44
CA GLU A 18 -11.80 -26.16 27.96
C GLU A 18 -10.39 -26.26 28.55
N HIS A 19 -9.56 -25.23 28.33
CA HIS A 19 -8.37 -24.97 29.14
C HIS A 19 -8.26 -23.45 29.38
N GLU A 20 -8.10 -23.05 30.64
CA GLU A 20 -7.88 -21.64 31.07
C GLU A 20 -8.87 -20.61 30.50
N ARG A 21 -10.17 -20.91 30.52
CA ARG A 21 -11.26 -20.03 30.03
C ARG A 21 -11.15 -19.67 28.54
N GLN A 22 -10.39 -20.44 27.77
CA GLN A 22 -10.39 -20.40 26.31
C GLN A 22 -10.89 -21.74 25.77
N ILE A 23 -11.68 -21.70 24.70
CA ILE A 23 -12.06 -22.91 23.95
C ILE A 23 -10.85 -23.29 23.10
N VAL A 24 -10.11 -24.32 23.52
CA VAL A 24 -8.86 -24.70 22.86
C VAL A 24 -9.11 -25.64 21.68
N GLN A 25 -10.19 -26.41 21.71
CA GLN A 25 -10.51 -27.34 20.62
C GLN A 25 -11.98 -27.77 20.66
N ILE A 26 -12.65 -27.71 19.52
CA ILE A 26 -13.89 -28.45 19.28
C ILE A 26 -13.47 -29.75 18.60
N GLY A 27 -13.74 -30.89 19.25
CA GLY A 27 -13.53 -32.20 18.63
C GLY A 27 -14.32 -32.23 17.33
N LEU A 28 -13.62 -32.36 16.19
CA LEU A 28 -14.24 -32.55 14.88
C LEU A 28 -15.03 -33.86 14.93
N ASP A 29 -16.32 -33.78 15.22
CA ASP A 29 -17.22 -34.85 14.84
C ASP A 29 -17.34 -34.74 13.32
N GLN A 30 -16.72 -35.68 12.60
CA GLN A 30 -16.39 -35.58 11.17
C GLN A 30 -17.61 -35.53 10.22
N ASN A 31 -18.82 -35.40 10.74
CA ASN A 31 -20.07 -35.58 9.99
C ASN A 31 -20.97 -34.33 9.94
N LEU A 32 -20.52 -33.16 10.40
CA LEU A 32 -21.29 -31.92 10.29
C LEU A 32 -21.13 -31.30 8.90
N LEU A 33 -22.24 -31.20 8.16
CA LEU A 33 -22.27 -30.56 6.84
C LEU A 33 -22.11 -29.03 7.00
N PRO A 34 -21.44 -28.34 6.05
CA PRO A 34 -21.46 -26.88 5.99
C PRO A 34 -22.92 -26.42 5.95
N SER A 35 -23.32 -25.47 6.81
CA SER A 35 -24.70 -24.96 7.05
C SER A 35 -25.59 -25.67 8.09
N GLN A 36 -25.20 -26.83 8.65
CA GLN A 36 -26.01 -27.47 9.71
C GLN A 36 -25.90 -26.73 11.05
N ARG A 37 -27.05 -26.30 11.61
CA ARG A 37 -27.11 -25.72 12.96
C ARG A 37 -26.77 -26.80 14.01
N ALA A 38 -25.92 -26.48 14.98
CA ALA A 38 -25.60 -27.34 16.12
C ALA A 38 -25.78 -26.56 17.43
N LEU A 39 -26.19 -27.24 18.50
CA LEU A 39 -26.40 -26.60 19.81
C LEU A 39 -25.22 -26.94 20.73
N CYS A 40 -24.58 -25.92 21.29
CA CYS A 40 -23.46 -26.07 22.20
C CYS A 40 -23.74 -25.32 23.52
N GLU A 41 -23.15 -25.80 24.61
CA GLU A 41 -23.21 -25.16 25.92
C GLU A 41 -21.81 -24.70 26.30
N VAL A 42 -21.63 -23.39 26.50
CA VAL A 42 -20.34 -22.76 26.85
C VAL A 42 -20.56 -21.93 28.10
N CYS A 43 -19.79 -22.17 29.16
CA CYS A 43 -19.93 -21.48 30.45
C CYS A 43 -21.37 -21.48 31.02
N GLY A 44 -22.15 -22.56 30.81
CA GLY A 44 -23.54 -22.69 31.28
C GLY A 44 -24.58 -21.90 30.48
N GLN A 45 -24.21 -21.36 29.31
CA GLN A 45 -25.12 -20.67 28.40
C GLN A 45 -25.26 -21.44 27.08
N LYS A 46 -26.48 -21.52 26.54
CA LYS A 46 -26.80 -22.25 25.30
C LYS A 46 -26.53 -21.35 24.08
N ALA A 47 -25.80 -21.88 23.10
CA ALA A 47 -25.49 -21.20 21.84
C ALA A 47 -25.89 -22.07 20.64
N ILE A 48 -26.33 -21.43 19.54
CA ILE A 48 -26.55 -22.07 18.24
C ILE A 48 -25.35 -21.76 17.36
N MET A 49 -24.70 -22.79 16.83
CA MET A 49 -23.52 -22.68 15.98
C MET A 49 -23.87 -23.06 14.54
N VAL A 50 -23.29 -22.37 13.57
CA VAL A 50 -23.33 -22.74 12.15
C VAL A 50 -21.89 -22.92 11.67
N PRO A 51 -21.44 -24.14 11.35
CA PRO A 51 -20.13 -24.36 10.78
C PRO A 51 -20.15 -23.88 9.33
N ILE A 52 -19.26 -22.94 9.03
CA ILE A 52 -18.95 -22.53 7.66
C ILE A 52 -17.58 -23.11 7.35
N SER A 53 -17.54 -24.06 6.41
CA SER A 53 -16.28 -24.61 5.92
C SER A 53 -15.67 -23.64 4.91
N ILE A 54 -14.69 -22.85 5.35
CA ILE A 54 -13.77 -22.15 4.46
C ILE A 54 -12.38 -22.61 4.85
N ASP A 55 -11.61 -23.12 3.87
CA ASP A 55 -10.26 -23.68 3.99
C ASP A 55 -9.50 -23.31 5.28
N ARG A 56 -9.69 -24.16 6.30
CA ARG A 56 -9.03 -24.14 7.62
C ARG A 56 -9.27 -22.90 8.51
N ALA A 57 -10.42 -22.24 8.41
CA ALA A 57 -10.88 -21.31 9.45
C ALA A 57 -12.41 -21.41 9.68
N ILE A 58 -12.83 -21.51 10.94
CA ILE A 58 -14.23 -21.44 11.36
C ILE A 58 -14.52 -20.01 11.81
N VAL A 59 -15.52 -19.36 11.21
CA VAL A 59 -16.01 -18.04 11.64
C VAL A 59 -17.18 -18.24 12.61
N MET A 60 -17.08 -17.66 13.81
CA MET A 60 -18.16 -17.68 14.82
C MET A 60 -19.04 -16.43 14.70
N ILE A 61 -20.37 -16.60 14.81
CA ILE A 61 -21.32 -15.48 14.93
C ILE A 61 -22.13 -15.61 16.23
N ARG A 62 -22.38 -14.44 16.82
CA ARG A 62 -22.74 -14.02 18.20
C ARG A 62 -23.86 -14.77 18.96
N MET A 63 -23.76 -14.68 20.29
CA MET A 63 -24.68 -15.12 21.35
C MET A 63 -26.05 -14.41 21.36
N ILE A 64 -27.13 -15.12 21.68
CA ILE A 64 -28.44 -14.55 22.05
C ILE A 64 -28.63 -14.72 23.56
N GLN A 65 -29.02 -13.65 24.24
CA GLN A 65 -29.05 -13.59 25.71
C GLN A 65 -30.42 -13.90 26.33
N ASN A 66 -31.51 -14.04 25.57
CA ASN A 66 -32.83 -14.45 26.07
C ASN A 66 -33.78 -14.99 24.98
N ASP A 67 -34.71 -15.85 25.37
CA ASP A 67 -35.64 -16.61 24.49
C ASP A 67 -36.69 -15.73 23.74
N GLU A 68 -36.80 -14.42 24.01
CA GLU A 68 -37.78 -13.53 23.36
C GLU A 68 -37.29 -12.84 22.08
N ASP A 69 -35.97 -12.72 21.86
CA ASP A 69 -35.40 -12.09 20.65
C ASP A 69 -35.47 -12.98 19.40
N ILE A 70 -35.88 -14.24 19.55
CA ILE A 70 -35.98 -15.21 18.44
C ILE A 70 -37.13 -14.84 17.48
N VAL A 71 -38.14 -14.10 17.95
CA VAL A 71 -39.42 -13.94 17.23
C VAL A 71 -39.54 -12.62 16.46
N GLN A 72 -38.76 -11.58 16.80
CA GLN A 72 -38.95 -10.26 16.18
C GLN A 72 -38.19 -10.03 14.88
N ASP A 73 -37.26 -10.90 14.48
CA ASP A 73 -36.45 -10.64 13.28
C ASP A 73 -36.61 -11.71 12.19
N GLN A 74 -37.87 -12.01 11.86
CA GLN A 74 -38.20 -12.76 10.64
C GLN A 74 -37.64 -12.07 9.38
N ALA A 75 -37.45 -10.74 9.41
CA ALA A 75 -36.79 -9.98 8.35
C ALA A 75 -35.30 -10.30 8.26
N MET A 76 -34.56 -10.32 9.38
CA MET A 76 -33.13 -10.65 9.39
C MET A 76 -32.87 -12.11 8.98
N VAL A 77 -33.69 -13.06 9.46
CA VAL A 77 -33.59 -14.48 9.07
C VAL A 77 -33.91 -14.68 7.59
N SER A 78 -34.94 -14.00 7.06
CA SER A 78 -35.27 -14.01 5.63
C SER A 78 -34.16 -13.41 4.77
N MET A 79 -33.50 -12.34 5.24
CA MET A 79 -32.40 -11.70 4.51
C MET A 79 -31.17 -12.61 4.45
N ILE A 80 -30.86 -13.29 5.55
CA ILE A 80 -29.77 -14.27 5.63
C ILE A 80 -30.10 -15.50 4.77
N ASP A 81 -31.35 -16.01 4.80
CA ASP A 81 -31.79 -17.11 3.94
C ASP A 81 -31.82 -16.72 2.46
N GLN A 82 -32.16 -15.48 2.10
CA GLN A 82 -32.07 -15.00 0.71
C GLN A 82 -30.61 -14.90 0.24
N CYS A 83 -29.70 -14.48 1.11
CA CYS A 83 -28.26 -14.46 0.80
C CYS A 83 -27.66 -15.87 0.70
N LEU A 84 -28.16 -16.85 1.45
CA LEU A 84 -27.64 -18.23 1.48
C LEU A 84 -28.30 -19.17 0.46
N ASN A 85 -29.59 -18.99 0.14
CA ASN A 85 -30.32 -19.86 -0.80
C ASN A 85 -30.23 -19.39 -2.27
N GLY A 86 -29.66 -18.21 -2.54
CA GLY A 86 -29.27 -17.81 -3.89
C GLY A 86 -28.02 -18.58 -4.30
N GLY A 87 -28.21 -19.72 -4.97
CA GLY A 87 -27.15 -20.66 -5.36
C GLY A 87 -25.85 -20.01 -5.87
N ASP A 88 -24.73 -20.55 -5.39
CA ASP A 88 -23.35 -20.26 -5.81
C ASP A 88 -22.91 -18.78 -5.83
N ARG A 89 -23.32 -17.99 -4.82
CA ARG A 89 -22.62 -16.73 -4.51
C ARG A 89 -21.82 -16.85 -3.21
N ALA A 90 -20.50 -16.76 -3.33
CA ALA A 90 -19.63 -16.46 -2.20
C ALA A 90 -19.93 -15.04 -1.69
N LEU A 91 -20.12 -14.90 -0.37
CA LEU A 91 -20.29 -13.60 0.29
C LEU A 91 -19.09 -12.69 -0.01
N THR A 92 -19.34 -11.49 -0.49
CA THR A 92 -18.29 -10.51 -0.79
C THR A 92 -17.92 -9.72 0.46
N VAL A 93 -16.72 -9.09 0.46
CA VAL A 93 -16.28 -8.18 1.54
C VAL A 93 -17.29 -7.05 1.78
N LYS A 94 -17.99 -6.62 0.73
CA LYS A 94 -19.05 -5.60 0.81
C LYS A 94 -20.27 -6.10 1.58
N ASP A 95 -20.68 -7.35 1.35
CA ASP A 95 -21.80 -7.98 2.08
C ASP A 95 -21.47 -8.13 3.57
N ILE A 96 -20.22 -8.47 3.89
CA ILE A 96 -19.72 -8.59 5.26
C ILE A 96 -19.67 -7.22 5.96
N ILE A 97 -19.22 -6.17 5.26
CA ILE A 97 -19.21 -4.79 5.77
C ILE A 97 -20.63 -4.27 5.97
N THR A 98 -21.56 -4.55 5.06
CA THR A 98 -22.97 -4.15 5.18
C THR A 98 -23.64 -4.83 6.38
N ILE A 99 -23.37 -6.12 6.61
CA ILE A 99 -23.82 -6.80 7.83
C ILE A 99 -23.20 -6.15 9.08
N GLY A 100 -21.91 -5.82 9.04
CA GLY A 100 -21.20 -5.14 10.13
C GLY A 100 -21.69 -3.72 10.43
N THR A 101 -22.12 -2.97 9.41
CA THR A 101 -22.67 -1.60 9.56
C THR A 101 -24.12 -1.59 10.00
N VAL A 102 -24.94 -2.58 9.60
CA VAL A 102 -26.30 -2.73 10.15
C VAL A 102 -26.26 -3.04 11.66
N LEU A 103 -25.20 -3.72 12.12
CA LEU A 103 -24.98 -4.06 13.52
C LEU A 103 -24.35 -2.93 14.36
N SER A 104 -23.98 -1.80 13.76
CA SER A 104 -23.28 -0.73 14.46
C SER A 104 -24.23 0.19 15.23
N ASN A 105 -24.64 -0.26 16.41
CA ASN A 105 -24.83 0.68 17.53
C ASN A 105 -24.50 0.13 18.92
N LYS A 106 -24.01 -1.10 19.06
CA LYS A 106 -23.43 -1.58 20.33
C LYS A 106 -22.26 -2.52 20.08
N PHE A 107 -21.09 -2.10 20.55
CA PHE A 107 -19.81 -2.79 20.64
C PHE A 107 -19.91 -4.32 20.63
N ILE A 108 -19.10 -4.97 19.80
CA ILE A 108 -18.85 -6.40 19.86
C ILE A 108 -17.77 -6.61 20.93
N LYS A 109 -18.17 -7.11 22.11
CA LYS A 109 -17.28 -7.60 23.17
C LYS A 109 -17.19 -9.13 23.04
N ILE A 110 -15.99 -9.67 22.90
CA ILE A 110 -15.74 -11.12 22.88
C ILE A 110 -14.72 -11.46 23.98
N GLY A 111 -15.20 -12.03 25.09
CA GLY A 111 -14.36 -12.51 26.21
C GLY A 111 -13.49 -11.45 26.89
N ASP A 112 -12.54 -11.90 27.72
CA ASP A 112 -11.60 -11.05 28.48
C ASP A 112 -10.25 -10.79 27.74
N ASN A 113 -10.11 -11.20 26.48
CA ASN A 113 -8.91 -10.95 25.68
C ASN A 113 -9.24 -10.32 24.32
N PHE A 114 -8.57 -9.21 23.98
CA PHE A 114 -8.60 -8.55 22.69
C PHE A 114 -7.80 -9.37 21.65
N ILE A 115 -8.40 -9.68 20.51
CA ILE A 115 -7.68 -10.29 19.36
C ILE A 115 -7.30 -9.18 18.38
N GLU A 116 -6.01 -9.15 18.03
CA GLU A 116 -5.41 -8.27 17.03
C GLU A 116 -5.94 -8.51 15.61
N PRO A 117 -5.90 -7.50 14.72
CA PRO A 117 -6.29 -7.62 13.30
C PRO A 117 -5.49 -8.62 12.45
N ASN A 118 -4.45 -9.25 13.00
CA ASN A 118 -3.36 -9.89 12.24
C ASN A 118 -3.65 -11.28 11.61
N LEU A 119 -4.90 -11.77 11.61
CA LEU A 119 -5.22 -13.11 11.07
C LEU A 119 -6.08 -13.13 9.79
N ILE A 120 -6.49 -11.97 9.24
CA ILE A 120 -7.33 -11.94 8.03
C ILE A 120 -6.51 -12.13 6.73
N HIS A 121 -5.20 -11.94 6.74
CA HIS A 121 -4.40 -11.89 5.50
C HIS A 121 -3.95 -13.24 4.91
N ARG A 122 -4.38 -14.40 5.43
CA ARG A 122 -3.98 -15.70 4.83
C ARG A 122 -4.88 -16.21 3.70
N ASN A 123 -6.00 -15.56 3.39
CA ASN A 123 -6.92 -15.96 2.31
C ASN A 123 -6.75 -15.18 0.98
N HIS A 124 -5.57 -14.62 0.71
CA HIS A 124 -5.31 -13.85 -0.50
C HIS A 124 -5.03 -14.67 -1.77
N SER A 125 -4.98 -16.00 -1.74
CA SER A 125 -4.51 -16.80 -2.88
C SER A 125 -5.40 -16.68 -4.13
N ARG A 126 -6.73 -16.79 -3.99
CA ARG A 126 -7.67 -16.75 -5.15
C ARG A 126 -7.93 -15.34 -5.71
N ILE A 127 -7.92 -14.30 -4.85
CA ILE A 127 -8.06 -12.91 -5.30
C ILE A 127 -6.75 -12.44 -5.96
N ARG A 128 -5.58 -12.82 -5.42
CA ARG A 128 -4.30 -12.62 -6.09
C ARG A 128 -4.29 -13.30 -7.45
N GLU A 129 -4.74 -14.54 -7.60
CA GLU A 129 -4.76 -15.18 -8.93
C GLU A 129 -5.57 -14.41 -9.99
N ASN A 130 -6.74 -13.85 -9.63
CA ASN A 130 -7.54 -13.06 -10.59
C ASN A 130 -7.00 -11.63 -10.81
N GLN A 131 -6.36 -11.00 -9.82
CA GLN A 131 -5.65 -9.74 -10.00
C GLN A 131 -4.34 -9.91 -10.80
N ILE A 132 -3.57 -10.97 -10.53
CA ILE A 132 -2.37 -11.40 -11.28
C ILE A 132 -2.74 -11.69 -12.74
N LYS A 133 -3.89 -12.33 -13.00
CA LYS A 133 -4.39 -12.54 -14.38
C LYS A 133 -4.67 -11.23 -15.13
N LYS A 134 -5.03 -10.14 -14.45
CA LYS A 134 -5.13 -8.80 -15.06
C LYS A 134 -3.76 -8.10 -15.16
N GLN A 135 -2.83 -8.36 -14.24
CA GLN A 135 -1.49 -7.74 -14.17
C GLN A 135 -0.48 -8.19 -15.24
N HIS A 136 -0.86 -9.19 -16.05
CA HIS A 136 -0.11 -9.64 -17.23
C HIS A 136 -0.74 -9.19 -18.55
N GLN A 137 -1.76 -8.32 -18.52
CA GLN A 137 -2.23 -7.70 -19.76
C GLN A 137 -1.12 -6.80 -20.32
N LEU A 138 -0.68 -7.17 -21.52
CA LEU A 138 0.17 -6.33 -22.35
C LEU A 138 -0.63 -5.10 -22.73
N ILE A 139 -0.01 -3.93 -22.75
CA ILE A 139 -0.56 -2.89 -23.61
C ILE A 139 -0.28 -3.38 -25.02
N GLY A 140 -1.30 -3.93 -25.69
CA GLY A 140 -1.17 -4.45 -27.05
C GLY A 140 -0.68 -3.35 -27.99
N ASN A 141 -0.32 -3.71 -29.23
CA ASN A 141 0.10 -2.81 -30.31
C ASN A 141 -0.93 -1.71 -30.70
N GLN A 142 -1.94 -1.44 -29.88
CA GLN A 142 -2.88 -0.34 -30.02
C GLN A 142 -2.13 0.99 -29.92
N SER A 143 -2.59 2.00 -30.66
CA SER A 143 -2.08 3.36 -30.57
C SER A 143 -2.42 3.95 -29.20
N ILE A 144 -1.46 3.83 -28.28
CA ILE A 144 -1.49 4.55 -27.00
C ILE A 144 -1.26 6.02 -27.30
N VAL A 145 -2.18 6.87 -26.87
CA VAL A 145 -1.99 8.32 -26.95
C VAL A 145 -1.89 8.86 -25.54
N ILE A 146 -0.76 9.51 -25.26
CA ILE A 146 -0.58 10.27 -24.02
C ILE A 146 -1.00 11.71 -24.29
N LYS A 147 -2.03 12.18 -23.60
CA LYS A 147 -2.50 13.56 -23.68
C LYS A 147 -2.14 14.33 -22.42
N GLU A 148 -1.78 15.60 -22.61
CA GLU A 148 -1.68 16.55 -21.51
C GLU A 148 -3.08 17.07 -21.19
N SER A 149 -3.50 16.97 -19.92
CA SER A 149 -4.85 17.39 -19.52
C SER A 149 -4.84 18.69 -18.73
N THR A 150 -3.96 18.84 -17.74
CA THR A 150 -3.97 19.99 -16.84
C THR A 150 -2.57 20.35 -16.39
N LYS A 151 -2.23 21.63 -16.48
CA LYS A 151 -0.95 22.18 -16.06
C LYS A 151 -1.10 22.96 -14.76
N TYR A 152 -0.28 22.64 -13.78
CA TYR A 152 -0.20 23.26 -12.46
C TYR A 152 1.16 23.97 -12.36
N GLU A 153 1.13 25.30 -12.31
CA GLU A 153 2.34 26.12 -12.26
C GLU A 153 2.33 26.99 -11.01
N ALA A 154 3.45 27.00 -10.30
CA ALA A 154 3.64 27.92 -9.19
C ALA A 154 4.27 29.27 -9.59
N LYS A 155 4.65 29.48 -10.86
CA LYS A 155 5.35 30.68 -11.37
C LYS A 155 6.54 31.12 -10.50
N THR A 156 7.34 30.18 -10.03
CA THR A 156 8.49 30.44 -9.13
C THR A 156 9.75 29.80 -9.67
N GLY A 157 10.57 30.55 -10.41
CA GLY A 157 11.98 30.24 -10.70
C GLY A 157 12.34 28.78 -11.03
N ILE A 158 13.54 28.35 -10.64
CA ILE A 158 13.95 26.94 -10.65
C ILE A 158 13.44 26.29 -9.37
N GLU A 159 12.61 25.26 -9.50
CA GLU A 159 12.01 24.54 -8.38
C GLU A 159 11.93 23.05 -8.74
N TRP A 160 12.85 22.25 -8.22
CA TRP A 160 12.90 20.83 -8.52
C TRP A 160 11.84 20.08 -7.73
N ILE A 161 10.77 19.63 -8.41
CA ILE A 161 9.73 18.82 -7.78
C ILE A 161 10.32 17.47 -7.39
N LYS A 162 10.18 17.10 -6.10
CA LYS A 162 10.75 15.86 -5.55
C LYS A 162 9.69 14.81 -5.25
N ASN A 163 8.54 15.19 -4.72
CA ASN A 163 7.43 14.28 -4.48
C ASN A 163 6.11 14.88 -4.97
N ILE A 164 5.22 14.00 -5.43
CA ILE A 164 3.81 14.27 -5.67
C ILE A 164 3.04 13.15 -4.98
N ILE A 165 2.13 13.50 -4.06
CA ILE A 165 1.36 12.54 -3.28
C ILE A 165 -0.12 12.86 -3.44
N GLU A 166 -0.88 11.89 -3.95
CA GLU A 166 -2.34 11.99 -4.05
C GLU A 166 -2.98 12.01 -2.66
N THR A 167 -3.95 12.89 -2.43
CA THR A 167 -4.76 12.89 -1.22
C THR A 167 -6.10 12.19 -1.47
N GLU A 168 -6.65 11.50 -0.47
CA GLU A 168 -7.84 10.64 -0.66
C GLU A 168 -9.13 11.39 -1.01
N HIS A 169 -9.14 12.71 -0.81
CA HIS A 169 -10.37 13.51 -0.87
C HIS A 169 -10.81 13.93 -2.28
N SER A 170 -10.00 13.77 -3.34
CA SER A 170 -10.43 13.92 -4.75
C SER A 170 -9.31 13.65 -5.76
N GLN A 171 -9.67 13.27 -7.00
CA GLN A 171 -8.78 13.16 -8.17
C GLN A 171 -8.02 14.45 -8.56
N SER A 172 -8.20 15.56 -7.83
CA SER A 172 -7.60 16.86 -8.13
C SER A 172 -6.91 17.50 -6.92
N SER A 173 -6.72 16.74 -5.85
CA SER A 173 -6.02 17.18 -4.65
C SER A 173 -4.78 16.34 -4.42
N PHE A 174 -3.64 17.01 -4.29
CA PHE A 174 -2.35 16.36 -4.09
C PHE A 174 -1.39 17.28 -3.35
N ILE A 175 -0.38 16.70 -2.73
CA ILE A 175 0.70 17.43 -2.06
C ILE A 175 1.93 17.33 -2.93
N SER A 176 2.59 18.46 -3.19
CA SER A 176 3.89 18.46 -3.86
C SER A 176 4.95 19.07 -2.96
N SER A 177 6.13 18.45 -2.96
CA SER A 177 7.34 18.99 -2.36
C SER A 177 8.38 19.28 -3.43
N SER A 178 9.25 20.24 -3.14
CA SER A 178 10.44 20.55 -3.91
C SER A 178 11.63 20.73 -2.98
N PHE A 179 12.83 20.90 -3.53
CA PHE A 179 14.00 21.35 -2.74
C PHE A 179 13.85 22.84 -2.36
N SER A 180 12.81 23.14 -1.60
CA SER A 180 12.47 24.46 -1.08
C SER A 180 11.91 24.32 0.34
N PRO A 181 11.78 25.42 1.10
CA PRO A 181 11.14 25.40 2.42
C PRO A 181 9.60 25.40 2.35
N ILE A 182 9.02 25.23 1.17
CA ILE A 182 7.58 25.32 0.91
C ILE A 182 7.06 23.96 0.44
N ILE A 183 6.02 23.48 1.12
CA ILE A 183 5.19 22.38 0.62
C ILE A 183 3.92 22.98 0.06
N LYS A 184 3.47 22.50 -1.09
CA LYS A 184 2.24 22.99 -1.74
C LYS A 184 1.16 21.92 -1.64
N VAL A 185 0.02 22.30 -1.06
CA VAL A 185 -1.18 21.47 -0.99
C VAL A 185 -2.14 21.96 -2.05
N TRP A 186 -2.31 21.18 -3.11
CA TRP A 186 -3.11 21.50 -4.27
C TRP A 186 -4.56 21.05 -4.10
N SER A 187 -5.50 21.88 -4.54
CA SER A 187 -6.92 21.54 -4.67
C SER A 187 -7.55 22.40 -5.76
N GLY A 188 -8.19 21.77 -6.75
CA GLY A 188 -8.91 22.48 -7.81
C GLY A 188 -8.05 23.48 -8.62
N GLY A 189 -6.77 23.15 -8.86
CA GLY A 189 -5.85 24.01 -9.64
C GLY A 189 -5.17 25.13 -8.84
N LYS A 190 -5.58 25.37 -7.59
CA LYS A 190 -4.93 26.31 -6.68
C LYS A 190 -4.13 25.54 -5.63
N PHE A 191 -3.20 26.20 -4.95
CA PHE A 191 -2.48 25.61 -3.84
C PHE A 191 -2.44 26.52 -2.61
N LYS A 192 -2.35 25.90 -1.44
CA LYS A 192 -1.93 26.54 -0.20
C LYS A 192 -0.47 26.20 0.08
N GLU A 193 0.28 27.17 0.60
CA GLU A 193 1.67 27.00 0.99
C GLU A 193 1.77 26.62 2.46
N LEU A 194 2.41 25.49 2.76
CA LEU A 194 2.90 25.17 4.08
C LEU A 194 4.35 25.64 4.14
N LYS A 195 4.52 26.84 4.71
CA LYS A 195 5.85 27.46 4.87
C LYS A 195 6.51 26.95 6.13
N HIS A 196 7.81 26.75 6.06
CA HIS A 196 8.62 26.50 7.23
C HIS A 196 9.82 27.47 7.31
N GLU A 197 10.26 27.76 8.54
CA GLU A 197 11.45 28.57 8.84
C GLU A 197 12.70 27.94 8.20
N ASN A 198 13.10 28.44 7.03
CA ASN A 198 14.40 28.25 6.34
C ASN A 198 14.97 26.82 6.23
N GLN A 199 14.17 25.78 6.43
CA GLN A 199 14.59 24.38 6.31
C GLN A 199 14.14 23.79 4.99
N PHE A 200 15.08 23.31 4.19
CA PHE A 200 14.78 22.67 2.92
C PHE A 200 14.13 21.31 3.13
N VAL A 201 12.97 21.13 2.52
CA VAL A 201 12.30 19.83 2.44
C VAL A 201 13.11 18.90 1.54
N ARG A 202 13.27 17.64 1.96
CA ARG A 202 13.96 16.61 1.18
C ARG A 202 13.02 15.55 0.66
N CYS A 203 12.09 15.09 1.50
CA CYS A 203 11.06 14.16 1.07
C CYS A 203 9.84 14.24 1.99
N VAL A 204 8.69 13.87 1.42
CA VAL A 204 7.40 13.84 2.13
C VAL A 204 6.69 12.52 1.85
N THR A 205 5.83 12.11 2.77
CA THR A 205 4.84 11.04 2.56
C THR A 205 3.59 11.31 3.38
N LEU A 206 2.46 10.72 2.97
CA LEU A 206 1.22 10.71 3.75
C LEU A 206 1.05 9.35 4.44
N PHE A 207 0.66 9.39 5.70
CA PHE A 207 0.45 8.22 6.52
C PHE A 207 -0.69 8.47 7.50
N ASP A 208 -1.81 7.75 7.36
CA ASP A 208 -2.96 7.85 8.27
C ASP A 208 -3.45 9.30 8.48
N GLU A 209 -3.67 10.04 7.39
CA GLU A 209 -4.02 11.48 7.36
C GLU A 209 -2.95 12.43 7.93
N GLU A 210 -1.79 11.91 8.34
CA GLU A 210 -0.65 12.69 8.79
C GLU A 210 0.36 12.89 7.66
N LEU A 211 0.87 14.11 7.53
CA LEU A 211 1.93 14.44 6.58
C LEU A 211 3.27 14.35 7.29
N ILE A 212 4.08 13.37 6.89
CA ILE A 212 5.45 13.19 7.37
C ILE A 212 6.38 13.96 6.44
N VAL A 213 7.12 14.91 7.02
CA VAL A 213 8.05 15.77 6.29
C VAL A 213 9.46 15.56 6.82
N CYS A 214 10.39 15.22 5.95
CA CYS A 214 11.80 15.10 6.27
C CYS A 214 12.58 16.27 5.70
N TYR A 215 13.50 16.81 6.49
CA TYR A 215 14.24 18.03 6.19
C TYR A 215 15.75 17.75 6.04
N ALA A 216 16.44 18.70 5.41
CA ALA A 216 17.90 18.66 5.22
C ALA A 216 18.69 18.61 6.54
N ASP A 217 18.16 19.16 7.63
CA ASP A 217 18.78 19.14 8.96
C ASP A 217 18.60 17.80 9.72
N SER A 218 18.14 16.76 9.02
CA SER A 218 17.87 15.43 9.58
C SER A 218 16.71 15.39 10.58
N SER A 219 15.90 16.44 10.65
CA SER A 219 14.66 16.44 11.41
C SER A 219 13.51 15.82 10.60
N ILE A 220 12.58 15.19 11.32
CA ILE A 220 11.31 14.68 10.80
C ILE A 220 10.19 15.39 11.53
N ARG A 221 9.24 15.96 10.80
CA ARG A 221 8.06 16.60 11.39
C ARG A 221 6.80 15.91 10.91
N ILE A 222 5.90 15.72 11.85
CA ILE A 222 4.61 15.08 11.63
C ILE A 222 3.58 16.20 11.71
N TRP A 223 2.87 16.39 10.60
CA TRP A 223 1.84 17.39 10.46
C TRP A 223 0.47 16.73 10.46
N LYS A 224 -0.50 17.38 11.10
CA LYS A 224 -1.90 16.97 11.10
C LYS A 224 -2.77 18.07 10.54
N GLN A 225 -3.83 17.66 9.87
CA GLN A 225 -4.86 18.58 9.41
C GLN A 225 -5.83 18.88 10.56
N LYS A 226 -5.94 20.15 10.93
CA LYS A 226 -6.92 20.67 11.88
C LYS A 226 -8.14 21.18 11.11
N ASP A 227 -9.32 20.76 11.53
CA ASP A 227 -10.62 21.20 11.00
C ASP A 227 -10.73 21.07 9.46
N GLY A 228 -10.06 20.08 8.87
CA GLY A 228 -10.10 19.80 7.44
C GLY A 228 -9.50 20.86 6.53
N SER A 229 -8.81 21.89 7.04
CA SER A 229 -8.35 23.01 6.20
C SER A 229 -6.99 23.62 6.54
N GLU A 230 -6.51 23.47 7.77
CA GLU A 230 -5.21 23.99 8.22
C GLU A 230 -4.28 22.84 8.62
N TRP A 231 -2.99 22.95 8.33
CA TRP A 231 -2.00 21.96 8.75
C TRP A 231 -1.16 22.53 9.90
N THR A 232 -0.99 21.74 10.95
CA THR A 232 -0.18 22.11 12.11
C THR A 232 0.81 21.01 12.45
N VAL A 233 1.97 21.38 12.99
CA VAL A 233 2.98 20.41 13.44
C VAL A 233 2.52 19.79 14.75
N ASP A 234 2.29 18.49 14.74
CA ASP A 234 1.90 17.70 15.92
C ASP A 234 3.13 17.21 16.68
N GLN A 235 4.17 16.78 15.96
CA GLN A 235 5.40 16.26 16.54
C GLN A 235 6.63 16.66 15.71
N THR A 236 7.74 16.92 16.38
CA THR A 236 9.07 17.12 15.77
C THR A 236 10.08 16.13 16.36
N LEU A 237 10.72 15.35 15.50
CA LEU A 237 11.81 14.43 15.80
C LEU A 237 13.12 15.04 15.29
N LYS A 238 13.94 15.57 16.21
CA LYS A 238 15.20 16.24 15.85
C LYS A 238 16.35 15.24 15.72
N GLU A 239 17.30 15.53 14.83
CA GLU A 239 18.59 14.82 14.71
C GLU A 239 18.43 13.30 14.61
N GLN A 240 17.47 12.86 13.79
CA GLN A 240 17.20 11.42 13.66
C GLN A 240 18.25 10.71 12.83
N HIS A 241 19.04 11.40 12.04
CA HIS A 241 20.14 10.84 11.26
C HIS A 241 21.38 11.72 11.40
N GLN A 242 22.56 11.16 11.12
CA GLN A 242 23.83 11.91 11.09
C GLN A 242 24.06 12.59 9.72
N GLY A 243 23.08 12.50 8.82
CA GLY A 243 23.11 13.06 7.48
C GLY A 243 21.70 13.22 6.92
N GLU A 244 21.59 13.94 5.81
CA GLU A 244 20.30 14.30 5.23
C GLU A 244 19.42 13.07 4.95
N ILE A 245 18.13 13.19 5.24
CA ILE A 245 17.12 12.18 4.92
C ILE A 245 16.70 12.40 3.48
N TRP A 246 16.89 11.40 2.61
CA TRP A 246 16.63 11.53 1.16
C TRP A 246 15.36 10.85 0.71
N SER A 247 14.85 9.90 1.49
CA SER A 247 13.65 9.17 1.16
C SER A 247 12.90 8.77 2.42
N VAL A 248 11.57 8.76 2.31
CA VAL A 248 10.65 8.28 3.33
C VAL A 248 9.54 7.51 2.64
N ILE A 249 9.18 6.37 3.20
CA ILE A 249 8.10 5.51 2.72
C ILE A 249 7.27 5.01 3.90
N THR A 250 6.06 4.52 3.62
CA THR A 250 5.15 3.97 4.62
C THR A 250 5.00 2.46 4.42
N HIS A 251 4.82 1.74 5.52
CA HIS A 251 4.61 0.28 5.53
C HIS A 251 3.85 -0.12 6.79
N PHE A 252 2.66 -0.70 6.62
CA PHE A 252 1.71 -1.02 7.70
C PHE A 252 1.52 0.13 8.68
N GLU A 253 1.87 -0.05 9.96
CA GLU A 253 1.75 0.95 11.02
C GLU A 253 3.06 1.72 11.26
N THR A 254 3.92 1.78 10.25
CA THR A 254 5.27 2.34 10.33
C THR A 254 5.59 3.24 9.15
N PHE A 255 6.57 4.11 9.34
CA PHE A 255 7.28 4.73 8.23
C PHE A 255 8.77 4.48 8.35
N VAL A 256 9.43 4.38 7.21
CA VAL A 256 10.87 4.10 7.10
C VAL A 256 11.54 5.30 6.45
N THR A 257 12.59 5.82 7.08
CA THR A 257 13.45 6.87 6.51
C THR A 257 14.78 6.28 6.10
N GLY A 258 15.28 6.74 4.95
CA GLY A 258 16.61 6.44 4.45
C GLY A 258 17.45 7.69 4.31
N SER A 259 18.70 7.61 4.76
CA SER A 259 19.60 8.75 4.87
C SER A 259 20.94 8.52 4.18
N TYR A 260 21.61 9.64 3.89
CA TYR A 260 22.98 9.69 3.43
C TYR A 260 23.99 9.18 4.48
N ASP A 261 23.55 9.03 5.74
CA ASP A 261 24.32 8.44 6.84
C ASP A 261 24.44 6.90 6.79
N LYS A 262 23.98 6.28 5.69
CA LYS A 262 24.05 4.83 5.43
C LYS A 262 23.17 4.00 6.35
N SER A 263 22.10 4.58 6.90
CA SER A 263 21.15 3.85 7.72
C SER A 263 19.70 4.03 7.29
N LEU A 264 18.91 2.98 7.53
CA LEU A 264 17.45 3.11 7.60
C LEU A 264 17.00 3.18 9.05
N LYS A 265 15.99 3.99 9.31
CA LYS A 265 15.29 4.02 10.58
C LYS A 265 13.81 3.83 10.39
N VAL A 266 13.23 2.97 11.23
CA VAL A 266 11.81 2.61 11.21
C VAL A 266 11.15 3.26 12.40
N PHE A 267 10.05 3.95 12.17
CA PHE A 267 9.31 4.69 13.18
C PHE A 267 7.90 4.13 13.31
N SER A 268 7.43 4.03 14.55
CA SER A 268 6.04 3.67 14.83
C SER A 268 5.49 4.39 16.05
N LYS A 269 4.16 4.52 16.07
CA LYS A 269 3.37 4.86 17.26
C LYS A 269 3.03 3.63 18.10
N ARG A 270 3.35 2.41 17.68
CA ARG A 270 3.07 1.19 18.44
C ARG A 270 4.31 0.32 18.52
N ARG A 271 4.63 -0.20 19.72
CA ARG A 271 5.65 -1.23 19.90
C ARG A 271 5.15 -2.27 20.89
N ASN A 272 5.24 -3.55 20.52
CA ASN A 272 4.82 -4.68 21.36
C ASN A 272 3.41 -4.48 21.96
N ASN A 273 2.45 -4.07 21.11
CA ASN A 273 1.04 -3.81 21.47
C ASN A 273 0.80 -2.70 22.49
N ARG A 274 1.81 -1.89 22.79
CA ARG A 274 1.66 -0.66 23.57
C ARG A 274 1.64 0.54 22.64
N LEU A 275 0.57 1.32 22.74
CA LEU A 275 0.45 2.62 22.10
C LEU A 275 1.50 3.58 22.69
N HIS A 276 2.36 4.10 21.85
CA HIS A 276 3.10 5.33 22.10
C HIS A 276 2.17 6.51 21.81
N GLN A 277 2.29 7.57 22.61
CA GLN A 277 1.60 8.83 22.30
C GLN A 277 2.18 9.49 21.04
N ASN A 278 3.47 9.26 20.77
CA ASN A 278 4.26 9.91 19.73
C ASN A 278 5.06 8.88 18.94
N TYR A 279 5.40 9.15 17.68
CA TYR A 279 6.31 8.30 16.90
C TYR A 279 7.67 8.19 17.57
N LYS A 280 8.23 6.99 17.55
CA LYS A 280 9.59 6.71 18.00
C LYS A 280 10.30 5.80 17.02
N CYS A 281 11.62 5.96 16.90
CA CYS A 281 12.45 5.01 16.19
C CYS A 281 12.42 3.66 16.93
N ILE A 282 11.93 2.61 16.27
CA ILE A 282 11.81 1.27 16.83
C ILE A 282 12.89 0.31 16.30
N GLN A 283 13.44 0.60 15.13
CA GLN A 283 14.47 -0.20 14.48
C GLN A 283 15.45 0.70 13.72
N LYS A 284 16.74 0.38 13.79
CA LYS A 284 17.77 0.87 12.88
C LYS A 284 18.24 -0.32 12.04
N VAL A 285 18.18 -0.19 10.73
CA VAL A 285 18.65 -1.24 9.79
C VAL A 285 20.00 -0.79 9.24
N ASP A 286 20.99 -1.67 9.33
CA ASP A 286 22.26 -1.51 8.64
C ASP A 286 22.08 -2.00 7.19
N ILE A 287 22.28 -1.09 6.24
CA ILE A 287 22.17 -1.36 4.81
C ILE A 287 23.54 -1.35 4.13
N ASN A 288 24.58 -1.69 4.90
CA ASN A 288 25.99 -1.61 4.52
C ASN A 288 26.37 -0.19 4.07
N ASP A 289 27.30 -0.05 3.11
CA ASP A 289 27.84 1.25 2.70
C ASP A 289 26.90 2.06 1.76
N CYS A 290 25.59 1.76 1.78
CA CYS A 290 24.61 2.36 0.90
C CYS A 290 24.15 3.73 1.42
N GLN A 291 24.73 4.80 0.89
CA GLN A 291 24.18 6.16 1.06
C GLN A 291 22.87 6.27 0.30
N VAL A 292 21.74 6.40 1.00
CA VAL A 292 20.40 6.32 0.39
C VAL A 292 20.12 7.56 -0.44
N THR A 293 19.64 7.35 -1.67
CA THR A 293 19.18 8.41 -2.60
C THR A 293 17.68 8.31 -2.90
N CYS A 294 17.14 7.09 -2.90
CA CYS A 294 15.73 6.81 -3.12
C CYS A 294 15.34 5.46 -2.53
N MET A 295 14.04 5.29 -2.28
CA MET A 295 13.45 4.02 -1.85
C MET A 295 12.11 3.82 -2.54
N ALA A 296 11.76 2.56 -2.77
CA ALA A 296 10.42 2.15 -3.11
C ALA A 296 10.08 0.86 -2.37
N ILE A 297 8.80 0.63 -2.16
CA ILE A 297 8.30 -0.55 -1.47
C ILE A 297 7.16 -1.16 -2.24
N HIS A 298 7.09 -2.48 -2.21
CA HIS A 298 5.90 -3.22 -2.58
C HIS A 298 5.72 -4.39 -1.62
N ASP A 299 4.54 -4.47 -0.99
CA ASP A 299 4.24 -5.39 0.11
C ASP A 299 5.36 -5.36 1.16
N ASP A 300 6.14 -6.44 1.28
CA ASP A 300 7.18 -6.62 2.30
C ASP A 300 8.61 -6.54 1.73
N ILE A 301 8.76 -6.01 0.52
CA ILE A 301 10.05 -5.86 -0.16
C ILE A 301 10.36 -4.39 -0.37
N LEU A 302 11.48 -3.95 0.16
CA LEU A 302 12.00 -2.59 0.07
C LEU A 302 13.24 -2.57 -0.83
N GLY A 303 13.17 -1.81 -1.91
CA GLY A 303 14.29 -1.54 -2.80
C GLY A 303 14.89 -0.17 -2.51
N ILE A 304 16.21 -0.11 -2.35
CA ILE A 304 16.94 1.07 -1.88
C ILE A 304 18.02 1.41 -2.90
N GLY A 305 17.90 2.57 -3.54
CA GLY A 305 18.94 3.09 -4.41
C GLY A 305 20.03 3.78 -3.59
N SER A 306 21.27 3.55 -3.99
CA SER A 306 22.43 4.20 -3.38
C SER A 306 23.14 5.18 -4.32
N ARG A 307 23.79 6.19 -3.73
CA ARG A 307 24.74 7.08 -4.40
C ARG A 307 25.87 6.34 -5.10
N SER A 308 26.28 5.18 -4.59
CA SER A 308 27.36 4.37 -5.16
C SER A 308 26.95 3.55 -6.39
N GLY A 309 25.66 3.54 -6.76
CA GLY A 309 25.14 2.64 -7.80
C GLY A 309 24.73 1.25 -7.30
N SER A 310 24.80 1.02 -5.99
CA SER A 310 24.30 -0.23 -5.40
C SER A 310 22.79 -0.15 -5.15
N LEU A 311 22.07 -1.21 -5.51
CA LEU A 311 20.69 -1.45 -5.13
C LEU A 311 20.68 -2.42 -3.95
N ALA A 312 20.24 -1.97 -2.77
CA ALA A 312 20.03 -2.83 -1.61
C ALA A 312 18.56 -3.27 -1.56
N ILE A 313 18.33 -4.55 -1.26
CA ILE A 313 17.01 -5.14 -1.06
C ILE A 313 16.87 -5.51 0.41
N CYS A 314 15.83 -5.00 1.06
CA CYS A 314 15.42 -5.42 2.39
C CYS A 314 14.08 -6.13 2.33
N GLN A 315 13.91 -7.15 3.17
CA GLN A 315 12.65 -7.89 3.31
C GLN A 315 12.13 -7.77 4.75
N PHE A 316 10.82 -7.57 4.87
CA PHE A 316 10.14 -7.52 6.15
C PHE A 316 9.70 -8.91 6.60
N THR A 317 10.18 -9.31 7.77
CA THR A 317 9.85 -10.57 8.47
C THR A 317 9.70 -10.24 9.96
N ASP A 318 8.69 -9.44 10.30
CA ASP A 318 8.49 -8.74 11.58
C ASP A 318 9.45 -7.57 11.83
N VAL A 319 10.66 -7.66 11.29
CA VAL A 319 11.65 -6.59 11.24
C VAL A 319 12.24 -6.50 9.84
N TRP A 320 12.72 -5.31 9.47
CA TRP A 320 13.41 -5.11 8.20
C TRP A 320 14.82 -5.70 8.24
N ASN A 321 15.13 -6.59 7.31
CA ASN A 321 16.46 -7.18 7.18
C ASN A 321 16.99 -7.00 5.76
N LEU A 322 18.27 -6.62 5.63
CA LEU A 322 18.95 -6.62 4.34
C LEU A 322 19.13 -8.06 3.84
N THR A 323 18.65 -8.35 2.64
CA THR A 323 18.71 -9.69 2.04
C THR A 323 19.63 -9.75 0.82
N GLN A 324 19.81 -8.64 0.10
CA GLN A 324 20.58 -8.62 -1.13
C GLN A 324 21.23 -7.25 -1.39
N ILE A 325 22.40 -7.25 -2.03
CA ILE A 325 23.02 -6.06 -2.63
C ILE A 325 23.36 -6.37 -4.09
N LEU A 326 22.96 -5.47 -4.97
CA LEU A 326 23.11 -5.56 -6.41
C LEU A 326 23.89 -4.36 -6.93
N SER A 327 25.14 -4.57 -7.32
CA SER A 327 26.05 -3.49 -7.75
C SER A 327 26.33 -3.58 -9.25
N LYS A 328 25.34 -3.17 -10.07
CA LYS A 328 25.47 -3.15 -11.54
C LYS A 328 25.50 -1.74 -12.14
N HIS A 329 24.79 -0.78 -11.54
CA HIS A 329 24.88 0.61 -11.98
C HIS A 329 26.29 1.15 -11.70
N THR A 330 26.78 2.01 -12.59
CA THR A 330 28.12 2.62 -12.46
C THR A 330 28.07 4.01 -11.84
N ALA A 331 26.88 4.53 -11.57
CA ALA A 331 26.64 5.80 -10.90
C ALA A 331 25.37 5.74 -10.04
N ALA A 332 25.07 6.82 -9.33
CA ALA A 332 24.00 6.88 -8.35
C ALA A 332 22.64 6.46 -8.92
N ILE A 333 21.93 5.59 -8.19
CA ILE A 333 20.55 5.24 -8.48
C ILE A 333 19.67 6.40 -8.02
N GLN A 334 18.88 6.99 -8.91
CA GLN A 334 18.03 8.14 -8.58
C GLN A 334 16.58 7.75 -8.36
N CYS A 335 16.14 6.63 -8.93
CA CYS A 335 14.79 6.11 -8.74
C CYS A 335 14.77 4.57 -8.72
N VAL A 336 13.82 4.06 -7.95
CA VAL A 336 13.49 2.63 -7.82
C VAL A 336 11.97 2.54 -7.96
N ALA A 337 11.46 1.59 -8.73
CA ALA A 337 10.02 1.38 -8.89
C ALA A 337 9.70 -0.11 -8.97
N PHE A 338 8.70 -0.56 -8.22
CA PHE A 338 8.18 -1.93 -8.28
C PHE A 338 7.00 -2.04 -9.24
N LYS A 339 6.92 -3.15 -9.95
CA LYS A 339 5.67 -3.58 -10.58
C LYS A 339 4.74 -4.18 -9.53
N ALA A 340 3.43 -4.06 -9.76
CA ALA A 340 2.39 -4.49 -8.83
C ALA A 340 2.34 -6.02 -8.52
N ASP A 341 3.17 -6.83 -9.19
CA ASP A 341 3.23 -8.29 -9.00
C ASP A 341 4.43 -8.76 -8.17
N GLN A 342 5.21 -7.83 -7.58
CA GLN A 342 6.43 -8.05 -6.76
C GLN A 342 7.58 -8.80 -7.44
N LYS A 343 7.38 -9.26 -8.67
CA LYS A 343 8.38 -10.04 -9.38
C LYS A 343 9.31 -9.16 -10.19
N LEU A 344 8.97 -7.90 -10.41
CA LEU A 344 9.76 -7.00 -11.24
C LEU A 344 10.00 -5.67 -10.54
N LEU A 345 11.26 -5.22 -10.61
CA LEU A 345 11.73 -3.94 -10.12
C LEU A 345 12.53 -3.26 -11.24
N ALA A 346 12.43 -1.94 -11.33
CA ALA A 346 13.23 -1.12 -12.22
C ALA A 346 14.04 -0.09 -11.43
N THR A 347 15.26 0.18 -11.87
CA THR A 347 16.12 1.22 -11.31
C THR A 347 16.64 2.15 -12.40
N GLY A 348 16.65 3.45 -12.14
CA GLY A 348 17.17 4.48 -13.04
C GLY A 348 18.33 5.24 -12.38
N SER A 349 19.35 5.61 -13.16
CA SER A 349 20.62 6.10 -12.63
C SER A 349 21.19 7.32 -13.37
N ASP A 350 22.13 7.99 -12.70
CA ASP A 350 23.04 8.98 -13.29
C ASP A 350 23.91 8.39 -14.41
N ASP A 351 24.04 7.06 -14.50
CA ASP A 351 24.74 6.39 -15.61
C ASP A 351 23.92 6.31 -16.91
N LYS A 352 22.74 6.96 -16.92
CA LYS A 352 21.81 7.09 -18.06
C LYS A 352 21.11 5.79 -18.43
N SER A 353 21.29 4.72 -17.65
CA SER A 353 20.63 3.44 -17.88
C SER A 353 19.41 3.24 -16.98
N ILE A 354 18.52 2.38 -17.46
CA ILE A 354 17.50 1.72 -16.65
C ILE A 354 17.87 0.24 -16.57
N LEU A 355 17.92 -0.31 -15.35
CA LEU A 355 18.10 -1.73 -15.13
C LEU A 355 16.79 -2.36 -14.65
N LEU A 356 16.44 -3.49 -15.25
CA LEU A 356 15.27 -4.28 -14.88
C LEU A 356 15.71 -5.55 -14.17
N TRP A 357 15.08 -5.78 -13.02
CA TRP A 357 15.41 -6.85 -12.09
C TRP A 357 14.19 -7.72 -11.87
N GLU A 358 14.35 -9.03 -11.98
CA GLU A 358 13.28 -9.97 -11.74
C GLU A 358 13.58 -10.87 -10.54
N MET A 359 12.59 -11.08 -9.67
CA MET A 359 12.69 -12.03 -8.57
C MET A 359 12.69 -13.46 -9.14
N LYS A 360 13.84 -14.12 -9.06
CA LYS A 360 14.03 -15.54 -9.42
C LYS A 360 14.13 -16.37 -8.15
N ASN A 361 13.74 -17.64 -8.27
CA ASN A 361 13.80 -18.65 -7.20
C ASN A 361 13.04 -18.32 -5.89
N GLY A 362 12.27 -17.22 -5.87
CA GLY A 362 11.39 -16.82 -4.78
C GLY A 362 11.99 -15.83 -3.78
N ASP A 363 13.29 -15.54 -3.88
CA ASP A 363 14.01 -14.79 -2.84
C ASP A 363 15.14 -13.88 -3.35
N GLN A 364 15.53 -13.95 -4.64
CA GLN A 364 16.62 -13.13 -5.18
C GLN A 364 16.25 -12.39 -6.46
N PHE A 365 16.59 -11.11 -6.52
CA PHE A 365 16.48 -10.32 -7.75
C PHE A 365 17.69 -10.57 -8.66
N GLU A 366 17.44 -10.83 -9.93
CA GLU A 366 18.45 -10.99 -10.97
C GLU A 366 18.26 -9.94 -12.06
N LEU A 367 19.36 -9.44 -12.63
CA LEU A 367 19.31 -8.51 -13.76
C LEU A 367 18.79 -9.25 -14.99
N ILE A 368 17.66 -8.82 -15.54
CA ILE A 368 17.09 -9.41 -16.76
C ILE A 368 17.30 -8.54 -17.99
N GLN A 369 17.47 -7.22 -17.82
CA GLN A 369 17.65 -6.32 -18.95
C GLN A 369 18.31 -5.00 -18.54
N GLU A 370 19.16 -4.47 -19.42
CA GLU A 370 19.72 -3.12 -19.36
C GLU A 370 19.17 -2.31 -20.54
N ILE A 371 18.68 -1.10 -20.28
CA ILE A 371 18.09 -0.19 -21.26
C ILE A 371 18.90 1.11 -21.27
N LYS A 372 19.43 1.49 -22.44
CA LYS A 372 20.28 2.69 -22.66
C LYS A 372 19.67 3.67 -23.66
N ASP A 373 18.38 3.96 -23.50
CA ASP A 373 17.68 4.92 -24.37
C ASP A 373 17.91 6.39 -23.95
N HIS A 374 18.04 6.65 -22.65
CA HIS A 374 18.24 8.00 -22.12
C HIS A 374 19.63 8.55 -22.45
N GLN A 375 19.70 9.85 -22.74
CA GLN A 375 20.96 10.54 -23.08
C GLN A 375 21.58 11.29 -21.89
N SER A 376 20.84 11.35 -20.78
CA SER A 376 21.23 11.99 -19.52
C SER A 376 20.62 11.22 -18.33
N TYR A 377 20.73 11.77 -17.12
CA TYR A 377 20.35 11.11 -15.88
C TYR A 377 18.86 10.74 -15.84
N VAL A 378 18.56 9.52 -15.37
CA VAL A 378 17.19 9.03 -15.24
C VAL A 378 16.71 9.32 -13.83
N PHE A 379 15.83 10.31 -13.65
CA PHE A 379 15.41 10.75 -12.32
C PHE A 379 14.14 10.08 -11.81
N SER A 380 13.29 9.57 -12.70
CA SER A 380 12.03 8.97 -12.28
C SER A 380 11.65 7.75 -13.12
N LEU A 381 11.08 6.77 -12.43
CA LEU A 381 10.45 5.59 -12.98
C LEU A 381 9.11 5.40 -12.28
N ALA A 382 8.09 4.98 -13.02
CA ALA A 382 6.82 4.61 -12.44
C ALA A 382 6.24 3.44 -13.24
N PHE A 383 5.98 2.31 -12.57
CA PHE A 383 5.23 1.22 -13.18
C PHE A 383 3.76 1.59 -13.26
N HIS A 384 3.14 1.20 -14.37
CA HIS A 384 1.71 1.21 -14.47
C HIS A 384 1.13 0.20 -13.45
N PRO A 385 0.10 0.57 -12.66
CA PRO A 385 -0.44 -0.26 -11.58
C PRO A 385 -1.11 -1.57 -12.02
N THR A 386 -1.64 -1.60 -13.25
CA THR A 386 -2.25 -2.82 -13.83
C THR A 386 -1.42 -3.46 -14.94
N TYR A 387 -1.15 -2.78 -16.05
CA TYR A 387 -0.47 -3.36 -17.22
C TYR A 387 1.04 -3.52 -17.05
N ALA A 388 1.62 -4.42 -17.85
CA ALA A 388 3.07 -4.53 -18.00
C ALA A 388 3.62 -3.35 -18.82
N ALA A 389 3.65 -2.18 -18.18
CA ALA A 389 4.16 -0.94 -18.73
C ALA A 389 4.82 -0.11 -17.64
N PHE A 390 5.78 0.73 -18.01
CA PHE A 390 6.31 1.74 -17.12
C PHE A 390 6.72 2.99 -17.89
N LEU A 391 6.73 4.11 -17.18
CA LEU A 391 7.23 5.38 -17.68
C LEU A 391 8.59 5.67 -17.07
N SER A 392 9.46 6.30 -17.85
CA SER A 392 10.70 6.89 -17.36
C SER A 392 10.80 8.37 -17.77
N GLY A 393 11.54 9.13 -16.98
CA GLY A 393 11.83 10.53 -17.24
C GLY A 393 13.14 10.96 -16.58
N GLY A 394 13.79 11.94 -17.20
CA GLY A 394 15.12 12.37 -16.77
C GLY A 394 15.53 13.76 -17.22
N LEU A 395 16.84 14.00 -17.09
CA LEU A 395 17.51 15.27 -17.40
C LEU A 395 17.67 15.53 -18.90
N ASP A 396 17.39 14.54 -19.75
CA ASP A 396 17.41 14.68 -21.22
C ASP A 396 16.11 15.25 -21.79
N ASN A 397 15.20 15.69 -20.91
CA ASN A 397 13.88 16.21 -21.26
C ASN A 397 13.00 15.21 -22.02
N LYS A 398 13.27 13.91 -21.89
CA LYS A 398 12.47 12.87 -22.53
C LYS A 398 11.61 12.15 -21.52
N MET A 399 10.35 11.95 -21.87
CA MET A 399 9.51 10.92 -21.27
C MET A 399 9.47 9.73 -22.20
N MET A 400 9.67 8.52 -21.68
CA MET A 400 9.59 7.29 -22.46
C MET A 400 8.57 6.34 -21.84
N LEU A 401 7.78 5.71 -22.70
CA LEU A 401 6.86 4.64 -22.33
C LEU A 401 7.43 3.31 -22.80
N PHE A 402 7.55 2.36 -21.87
CA PHE A 402 8.02 1.01 -22.12
C PHE A 402 6.89 0.01 -21.94
N GLY A 403 6.92 -1.05 -22.75
CA GLY A 403 6.06 -2.21 -22.62
C GLY A 403 6.77 -3.46 -23.13
N LEU A 404 6.08 -4.60 -23.08
CA LEU A 404 6.63 -5.88 -23.50
C LEU A 404 6.37 -6.13 -25.00
N ASP A 405 7.40 -6.52 -25.73
CA ASP A 405 7.26 -7.00 -27.11
C ASP A 405 6.64 -8.41 -27.17
N SER A 406 6.42 -8.92 -28.38
CA SER A 406 5.87 -10.27 -28.61
C SER A 406 6.74 -11.41 -28.06
N LYS A 407 7.98 -11.13 -27.66
CA LYS A 407 8.93 -12.08 -27.06
C LYS A 407 9.05 -11.88 -25.54
N GLY A 408 8.27 -10.97 -24.95
CA GLY A 408 8.33 -10.66 -23.52
C GLY A 408 9.56 -9.85 -23.11
N ARG A 409 10.18 -9.09 -24.03
CA ARG A 409 11.28 -8.16 -23.72
C ARG A 409 10.75 -6.75 -23.57
N TRP A 410 11.31 -5.99 -22.64
CA TRP A 410 10.93 -4.60 -22.48
C TRP A 410 11.48 -3.75 -23.61
N ILE A 411 10.62 -3.03 -24.30
CA ILE A 411 11.01 -2.12 -25.39
C ILE A 411 10.31 -0.78 -25.23
N LYS A 412 10.96 0.26 -25.73
CA LYS A 412 10.38 1.60 -25.81
C LYS A 412 9.29 1.61 -26.90
N PHE A 413 8.06 1.91 -26.49
CA PHE A 413 6.92 2.07 -27.41
C PHE A 413 6.75 3.51 -27.87
N GLN A 414 7.00 4.47 -26.98
CA GLN A 414 6.83 5.89 -27.28
C GLN A 414 7.90 6.72 -26.59
N GLU A 415 8.32 7.78 -27.26
CA GLU A 415 9.21 8.81 -26.74
C GLU A 415 8.55 10.18 -26.97
N LEU A 416 8.53 11.01 -25.93
CA LEU A 416 7.94 12.33 -25.95
C LEU A 416 8.96 13.34 -25.43
N ASN A 417 9.28 14.33 -26.26
CA ASN A 417 10.10 15.46 -25.85
C ASN A 417 9.27 16.40 -24.98
N LYS A 418 9.84 16.83 -23.86
CA LYS A 418 9.27 17.82 -22.94
C LYS A 418 10.12 19.08 -22.95
N ASP A 419 9.52 20.19 -22.54
CA ASP A 419 10.21 21.48 -22.49
C ASP A 419 11.28 21.53 -21.37
N ASN A 420 11.10 20.72 -20.33
CA ASN A 420 11.92 20.76 -19.13
C ASN A 420 12.29 19.34 -18.64
N PRO A 421 13.39 19.21 -17.89
CA PRO A 421 13.77 17.97 -17.22
C PRO A 421 12.63 17.40 -16.39
N ILE A 422 12.43 16.09 -16.50
CA ILE A 422 11.45 15.35 -15.71
C ILE A 422 12.13 14.88 -14.43
N THR A 423 11.57 15.29 -13.29
CA THR A 423 12.13 15.01 -11.96
C THR A 423 11.31 13.99 -11.17
N VAL A 424 10.02 13.87 -11.45
CA VAL A 424 9.13 12.87 -10.85
C VAL A 424 8.02 12.48 -11.80
N ILE A 425 7.62 11.21 -11.76
CA ILE A 425 6.47 10.62 -12.44
C ILE A 425 5.71 9.82 -11.38
N GLN A 426 4.42 10.07 -11.24
CA GLN A 426 3.57 9.38 -10.25
C GLN A 426 2.25 8.98 -10.91
N PHE A 427 1.99 7.67 -11.01
CA PHE A 427 0.67 7.17 -11.40
C PHE A 427 -0.36 7.45 -10.32
N LEU A 428 -1.57 7.78 -10.76
CA LEU A 428 -2.75 7.93 -9.92
C LEU A 428 -3.42 6.57 -9.67
N LYS A 429 -4.19 6.47 -8.58
CA LYS A 429 -4.92 5.25 -8.20
C LYS A 429 -5.88 4.74 -9.28
N ASP A 430 -6.36 5.62 -10.17
CA ASP A 430 -7.30 5.29 -11.26
C ASP A 430 -6.62 4.73 -12.53
N ASN A 431 -5.33 4.39 -12.42
CA ASN A 431 -4.50 3.62 -13.36
C ASN A 431 -4.14 4.30 -14.70
N TRP A 432 -5.00 5.12 -15.30
CA TRP A 432 -4.76 5.71 -16.63
C TRP A 432 -4.25 7.15 -16.63
N LYS A 433 -4.05 7.72 -15.44
CA LYS A 433 -3.56 9.09 -15.29
C LYS A 433 -2.30 9.11 -14.45
N PHE A 434 -1.44 10.08 -14.73
CA PHE A 434 -0.20 10.26 -13.98
C PHE A 434 0.21 11.72 -13.97
N TYR A 435 0.91 12.12 -12.91
CA TYR A 435 1.56 13.41 -12.81
C TYR A 435 3.00 13.32 -13.27
N ILE A 436 3.47 14.37 -13.94
CA ILE A 436 4.88 14.67 -14.15
C ILE A 436 5.21 15.94 -13.37
N GLY A 437 6.28 15.91 -12.57
CA GLY A 437 6.89 17.12 -12.00
C GLY A 437 8.22 17.42 -12.68
N THR A 438 8.47 18.70 -12.96
CA THR A 438 9.66 19.16 -13.68
C THR A 438 10.67 19.90 -12.77
N SER A 439 11.86 20.16 -13.31
CA SER A 439 12.90 20.95 -12.61
C SER A 439 12.57 22.44 -12.41
N VAL A 440 11.48 22.92 -13.01
CA VAL A 440 11.04 24.33 -12.97
C VAL A 440 9.71 24.52 -12.22
N GLY A 441 9.35 23.55 -11.37
CA GLY A 441 8.20 23.65 -10.49
C GLY A 441 6.85 23.45 -11.19
N THR A 442 6.86 22.98 -12.44
CA THR A 442 5.64 22.67 -13.18
C THR A 442 5.22 21.24 -12.88
N ILE A 443 3.94 21.04 -12.58
CA ILE A 443 3.31 19.73 -12.46
C ILE A 443 2.28 19.60 -13.58
N ILE A 444 2.30 18.49 -14.31
CA ILE A 444 1.44 18.27 -15.47
C ILE A 444 0.71 16.94 -15.29
N LEU A 445 -0.62 16.99 -15.28
CA LEU A 445 -1.46 15.82 -15.35
C LEU A 445 -1.53 15.34 -16.79
N HIS A 446 -1.24 14.05 -16.96
CA HIS A 446 -1.35 13.34 -18.22
C HIS A 446 -2.37 12.22 -18.11
N GLU A 447 -3.00 11.92 -19.23
CA GLU A 447 -3.93 10.80 -19.39
C GLU A 447 -3.46 9.91 -20.54
N ILE A 448 -3.50 8.61 -20.29
CA ILE A 448 -3.16 7.57 -21.27
C ILE A 448 -4.47 7.06 -21.84
N GLU A 449 -4.72 7.33 -23.12
CA GLU A 449 -5.88 6.82 -23.84
C GLU A 449 -5.47 5.63 -24.70
N GLN A 450 -6.22 4.52 -24.58
CA GLN A 450 -6.16 3.42 -25.55
C GLN A 450 -7.12 3.73 -26.69
N GLN A 451 -6.61 3.94 -27.89
CA GLN A 451 -7.47 3.97 -29.06
C GLN A 451 -7.87 2.53 -29.42
N GLN A 452 -9.16 2.23 -29.35
CA GLN A 452 -9.73 1.10 -30.07
C GLN A 452 -9.70 1.45 -31.56
N GLN A 453 -9.03 0.63 -32.36
CA GLN A 453 -9.11 0.70 -33.82
C GLN A 453 -10.46 0.16 -34.30
#